data_AF-A0A3Q1JD34-F1
#
_entry.id   AF-A0A3Q1JD34-F1
#
_cell.length_a   1.000
_cell.length_b   1.000
_cell.length_c   1.000
_cell.angle_alpha   90.00
_cell.angle_beta   90.00
_cell.angle_gamma   90.00
#
_symmetry.space_group_name_H-M   'P 1'
#
loop_
_entity.id
_entity.type
_entity.pdbx_description
1 polymer ?
#
loop_
_entity_poly.entity_id
_entity_poly.type
_entity_poly.pdbx_seq_one_letter_code
_entity_poly.pdbx_strand_id
1 'polypeptide(L)'
;MGNKQTIFTAQQLFYRYRDLAPQLVPLDYTNHPDVKLPYELIGSMPELKDNPFRQRIAEVFSEDGEGNMTLDDFLDMFSVLSEMAPRDLKAYYAFKIYDFNNDDFICKSDLEKTLNKLTRNELTEDEVRMVCEKVIDEADLDNDGRLSLEDFQHMIVRAPDFLSTFHIRI
;
A
#
# COMPACT_ATOMS: atom_id res chain seq x y z
N MET A 1 -3.63 -30.19 4.27
CA MET A 1 -3.96 -29.41 5.48
C MET A 1 -4.39 -28.04 4.98
N GLY A 2 -5.67 -27.70 5.13
CA GLY A 2 -6.27 -26.56 4.44
C GLY A 2 -5.70 -25.24 4.93
N ASN A 3 -5.18 -24.45 4.00
CA ASN A 3 -4.85 -23.05 4.25
C ASN A 3 -6.15 -22.34 4.63
N LYS A 4 -6.33 -22.05 5.93
CA LYS A 4 -7.39 -21.15 6.38
C LYS A 4 -6.96 -19.75 5.96
N GLN A 5 -7.37 -19.35 4.77
CA GLN A 5 -7.27 -17.98 4.29
C GLN A 5 -8.18 -17.11 5.17
N THR A 6 -7.58 -16.19 5.92
CA THR A 6 -8.32 -15.31 6.84
C THR A 6 -8.90 -14.15 6.04
N ILE A 7 -10.08 -14.36 5.46
CA ILE A 7 -10.90 -13.25 4.94
C ILE A 7 -11.51 -12.57 6.16
N PHE A 8 -11.19 -11.30 6.41
CA PHE A 8 -11.92 -10.54 7.43
C PHE A 8 -13.28 -10.13 6.89
N THR A 9 -14.31 -10.41 7.67
CA THR A 9 -15.62 -9.81 7.46
C THR A 9 -15.58 -8.34 7.86
N ALA A 10 -16.42 -7.50 7.26
CA ALA A 10 -16.56 -6.09 7.65
C ALA A 10 -16.81 -5.93 9.16
N GLN A 11 -17.55 -6.85 9.77
CA GLN A 11 -17.79 -6.88 11.22
C GLN A 11 -16.51 -7.13 12.03
N GLN A 12 -15.64 -8.04 11.59
CA GLN A 12 -14.35 -8.29 12.27
C GLN A 12 -13.41 -7.09 12.14
N LEU A 13 -13.36 -6.45 10.97
CA LEU A 13 -12.58 -5.22 10.76
C LEU A 13 -13.12 -4.06 11.59
N PHE A 14 -14.44 -3.92 11.72
CA PHE A 14 -15.04 -2.93 12.61
C PHE A 14 -14.61 -3.10 14.07
N TYR A 15 -14.64 -4.32 14.60
CA TYR A 15 -14.18 -4.55 15.97
C TYR A 15 -12.68 -4.27 16.12
N ARG A 16 -11.85 -4.59 15.12
CA ARG A 16 -10.43 -4.22 15.13
C ARG A 16 -10.22 -2.71 15.12
N TYR A 17 -10.93 -1.98 14.24
CA TYR A 17 -10.92 -0.53 14.19
C TYR A 17 -11.33 0.08 15.53
N ARG A 18 -12.37 -0.47 16.15
CA ARG A 18 -12.79 -0.10 17.51
C ARG A 18 -11.72 -0.40 18.56
N ASP A 19 -11.10 -1.57 18.53
CA ASP A 19 -10.10 -1.99 19.53
C ASP A 19 -8.87 -1.07 19.54
N LEU A 20 -8.55 -0.42 18.42
CA LEU A 20 -7.50 0.59 18.34
C LEU A 20 -7.84 1.85 19.14
N ALA A 21 -9.10 2.28 19.16
CA ALA A 21 -9.56 3.42 19.95
C ALA A 21 -11.01 3.27 20.44
N PRO A 22 -11.25 2.43 21.46
CA PRO A 22 -12.59 2.12 21.93
C PRO A 22 -13.33 3.33 22.52
N GLN A 23 -12.57 4.36 22.90
CA GLN A 23 -13.07 5.65 23.38
C GLN A 23 -13.48 6.63 22.26
N LEU A 24 -12.95 6.47 21.05
CA LEU A 24 -13.25 7.35 19.91
C LEU A 24 -14.33 6.75 19.01
N VAL A 25 -14.27 5.44 18.79
CA VAL A 25 -15.22 4.72 17.93
C VAL A 25 -16.44 4.33 18.77
N PRO A 26 -17.69 4.66 18.41
CA PRO A 26 -18.89 4.18 19.08
C PRO A 26 -19.29 2.76 18.63
N LEU A 27 -20.10 2.04 19.43
CA LEU A 27 -20.65 0.73 19.05
C LEU A 27 -21.80 0.87 18.06
N ASP A 28 -22.57 1.95 18.20
CA ASP A 28 -23.62 2.32 17.26
C ASP A 28 -23.02 3.16 16.14
N TYR A 29 -22.91 2.55 14.96
CA TYR A 29 -22.39 3.19 13.75
C TYR A 29 -23.51 3.50 12.73
N THR A 30 -24.78 3.37 13.12
CA THR A 30 -25.94 3.56 12.22
C THR A 30 -26.04 4.96 11.62
N ASN A 31 -25.51 5.96 12.32
CA ASN A 31 -25.47 7.35 11.87
C ASN A 31 -24.17 7.72 11.14
N HIS A 32 -23.29 6.75 10.82
CA HIS A 32 -22.00 6.96 10.15
C HIS A 32 -21.21 8.15 10.75
N PRO A 33 -20.85 8.08 12.04
CA PRO A 33 -20.16 9.17 12.69
C PRO A 33 -18.79 9.41 12.04
N ASP A 34 -18.43 10.68 11.83
CA ASP A 34 -17.12 11.08 11.28
C ASP A 34 -16.03 10.90 12.34
N VAL A 35 -15.63 9.63 12.51
CA VAL A 35 -14.55 9.23 13.41
C VAL A 35 -13.35 8.86 12.56
N LYS A 36 -12.22 9.50 12.85
CA LYS A 36 -10.93 9.21 12.23
C LYS A 36 -9.96 8.71 13.28
N LEU A 37 -9.30 7.61 12.98
CA LEU A 37 -8.19 7.12 13.79
C LEU A 37 -6.89 7.76 13.32
N PRO A 38 -6.07 8.27 14.25
CA PRO A 38 -4.77 8.80 13.91
C PRO A 38 -3.82 7.72 13.39
N TYR A 39 -2.93 8.10 12.47
CA TYR A 39 -1.95 7.19 11.87
C TYR A 39 -1.13 6.43 12.93
N GLU A 40 -0.80 7.02 14.08
CA GLU A 40 -0.01 6.35 15.11
C GLU A 40 -0.65 5.05 15.60
N LEU A 41 -1.99 5.00 15.66
CA LEU A 41 -2.71 3.78 16.04
C LEU A 41 -2.72 2.77 14.88
N ILE A 42 -3.00 3.24 13.66
CA ILE A 42 -3.02 2.41 12.44
C ILE A 42 -1.64 1.78 12.18
N GLY A 43 -0.58 2.59 12.21
CA GLY A 43 0.80 2.15 11.98
C GLY A 43 1.36 1.27 13.09
N SER A 44 0.75 1.25 14.28
CA SER A 44 1.14 0.35 15.37
C SER A 44 0.63 -1.09 15.20
N MET A 45 -0.30 -1.30 14.27
CA MET A 45 -0.88 -2.62 14.01
C MET A 45 0.20 -3.63 13.60
N PRO A 46 0.15 -4.88 14.10
CA PRO A 46 1.08 -5.94 13.70
C PRO A 46 1.24 -6.12 12.20
N GLU A 47 0.15 -5.91 11.45
CA GLU A 47 0.06 -6.03 10.00
C GLU A 47 0.88 -4.98 9.24
N LEU A 48 1.04 -3.79 9.82
CA LEU A 48 1.71 -2.65 9.19
C LEU A 48 3.04 -2.31 9.85
N LYS A 49 3.24 -2.60 11.14
CA LYS A 49 4.41 -2.13 11.91
C LYS A 49 5.74 -2.54 11.28
N ASP A 50 5.84 -3.73 10.69
CA ASP A 50 7.08 -4.27 10.11
C ASP A 50 7.22 -3.94 8.62
N ASN A 51 6.22 -3.29 8.02
CA ASN A 51 6.22 -2.93 6.61
C ASN A 51 6.95 -1.57 6.39
N PRO A 52 8.01 -1.52 5.56
CA PRO A 52 8.74 -0.27 5.27
C PRO A 52 7.89 0.80 4.57
N PHE A 53 6.77 0.41 3.95
CA PHE A 53 5.82 1.29 3.28
C PHE A 53 4.59 1.62 4.12
N ARG A 54 4.53 1.23 5.40
CA ARG A 54 3.34 1.43 6.26
C ARG A 54 2.78 2.85 6.25
N GLN A 55 3.66 3.85 6.22
CA GLN A 55 3.27 5.25 6.15
C GLN A 55 2.62 5.58 4.81
N ARG A 56 3.24 5.18 3.69
CA ARG A 56 2.68 5.39 2.35
C ARG A 56 1.37 4.63 2.16
N ILE A 57 1.27 3.40 2.67
CA ILE A 57 0.00 2.66 2.68
C ILE A 57 -1.05 3.49 3.40
N ALA A 58 -0.75 4.01 4.59
CA ALA A 58 -1.71 4.80 5.33
C ALA A 58 -2.13 6.07 4.59
N GLU A 59 -1.18 6.82 4.06
CA GLU A 59 -1.40 8.06 3.30
C GLU A 59 -2.23 7.83 2.02
N VAL A 60 -2.02 6.70 1.33
CA VAL A 60 -2.76 6.38 0.09
C VAL A 60 -4.20 5.97 0.35
N PHE A 61 -4.46 5.29 1.48
CA PHE A 61 -5.82 4.88 1.84
C PHE A 61 -6.58 5.97 2.62
N SER A 62 -5.89 6.93 3.24
CA SER A 62 -6.52 8.06 3.91
C SER A 62 -7.02 9.10 2.90
N GLU A 63 -8.27 9.55 3.03
CA GLU A 63 -8.80 10.64 2.21
C GLU A 63 -8.03 11.97 2.37
N ASP A 64 -7.46 12.21 3.56
CA ASP A 64 -6.74 13.45 3.87
C ASP A 64 -5.25 13.42 3.45
N GLY A 65 -4.74 12.24 3.06
CA GLY A 65 -3.33 12.04 2.72
C GLY A 65 -2.37 12.16 3.90
N GLU A 66 -2.87 12.25 5.14
CA GLU A 66 -2.07 12.35 6.37
C GLU A 66 -1.94 10.98 7.07
N GLY A 67 -2.64 9.96 6.57
CA GLY A 67 -2.66 8.62 7.14
C GLY A 67 -3.69 8.42 8.24
N ASN A 68 -4.54 9.41 8.52
CA ASN A 68 -5.68 9.25 9.42
C ASN A 68 -6.81 8.53 8.67
N MET A 69 -7.39 7.51 9.29
CA MET A 69 -8.35 6.64 8.60
C MET A 69 -9.73 6.68 9.23
N THR A 70 -10.74 6.86 8.40
CA THR A 70 -12.13 6.52 8.73
C THR A 70 -12.30 4.99 8.78
N LEU A 71 -13.48 4.52 9.22
CA LEU A 71 -13.81 3.10 9.14
C LEU A 71 -13.81 2.62 7.68
N ASP A 72 -14.31 3.44 6.75
CA ASP A 72 -14.40 3.07 5.34
C ASP A 72 -12.99 2.95 4.71
N ASP A 73 -12.09 3.90 4.98
CA ASP A 73 -10.67 3.81 4.56
C ASP A 73 -10.00 2.53 5.08
N PHE A 74 -10.30 2.18 6.33
CA PHE A 74 -9.76 0.97 6.96
C PHE A 74 -10.30 -0.30 6.29
N LEU A 75 -11.60 -0.34 5.99
CA LEU A 75 -12.22 -1.45 5.27
C LEU A 75 -11.65 -1.60 3.86
N ASP A 76 -11.46 -0.50 3.14
CA ASP A 76 -10.90 -0.48 1.80
C ASP A 76 -9.44 -0.94 1.79
N MET A 77 -8.63 -0.46 2.73
CA MET A 77 -7.25 -0.91 2.91
C MET A 77 -7.16 -2.43 3.07
N PHE A 78 -7.93 -3.01 4.01
CA PHE A 78 -7.92 -4.46 4.22
C PHE A 78 -8.53 -5.24 3.04
N SER A 79 -9.48 -4.64 2.33
CA SER A 79 -10.07 -5.24 1.13
C SER A 79 -9.04 -5.36 0.01
N VAL A 80 -8.24 -4.33 -0.24
CA VAL A 80 -7.18 -4.35 -1.26
C VAL A 80 -6.01 -5.24 -0.87
N LEU A 81 -5.63 -5.24 0.42
CA LEU A 81 -4.53 -6.06 0.93
C LEU A 81 -4.87 -7.55 1.06
N SER A 82 -6.15 -7.91 0.94
CA SER A 82 -6.61 -9.30 0.90
C SER A 82 -6.02 -10.07 -0.28
N GLU A 83 -5.71 -11.36 -0.10
CA GLU A 83 -5.26 -12.24 -1.19
C GLU A 83 -6.27 -12.30 -2.36
N MET A 84 -7.55 -12.15 -2.07
CA MET A 84 -8.64 -12.24 -3.04
C MET A 84 -8.90 -10.95 -3.83
N ALA A 85 -8.23 -9.84 -3.50
CA ALA A 85 -8.43 -8.60 -4.25
C ALA A 85 -8.02 -8.76 -5.72
N PRO A 86 -8.77 -8.14 -6.65
CA PRO A 86 -8.42 -8.14 -8.06
C PRO A 86 -7.00 -7.62 -8.28
N ARG A 87 -6.28 -8.24 -9.21
CA ARG A 87 -4.89 -7.86 -9.51
C ARG A 87 -4.78 -6.41 -9.96
N ASP A 88 -5.73 -5.94 -10.77
CA ASP A 88 -5.73 -4.56 -11.29
C ASP A 88 -5.90 -3.54 -10.16
N LEU A 89 -6.74 -3.86 -9.18
CA LEU A 89 -6.91 -3.04 -7.98
C LEU A 89 -5.63 -3.00 -7.14
N LYS A 90 -4.98 -4.16 -6.93
CA LYS A 90 -3.69 -4.21 -6.24
C LYS A 90 -2.61 -3.44 -6.97
N ALA A 91 -2.53 -3.59 -8.29
CA ALA A 91 -1.57 -2.88 -9.13
C ALA A 91 -1.78 -1.37 -9.04
N TYR A 92 -3.03 -0.91 -9.05
CA TYR A 92 -3.38 0.51 -8.87
C TYR A 92 -2.92 1.07 -7.51
N TYR A 93 -3.24 0.38 -6.42
CA TYR A 93 -2.81 0.85 -5.09
C TYR A 93 -1.31 0.72 -4.87
N ALA A 94 -0.68 -0.34 -5.39
CA ALA A 94 0.77 -0.45 -5.40
C ALA A 94 1.39 0.73 -6.18
N PHE A 95 0.87 1.07 -7.36
CA PHE A 95 1.33 2.23 -8.12
C PHE A 95 1.28 3.51 -7.26
N LYS A 96 0.15 3.78 -6.62
CA LYS A 96 -0.03 4.95 -5.74
C LYS A 96 0.91 4.98 -4.53
N ILE A 97 1.29 3.82 -4.00
CA ILE A 97 2.24 3.74 -2.87
C ILE A 97 3.67 4.05 -3.31
N TYR A 98 4.02 3.66 -4.54
CA TYR A 98 5.35 3.84 -5.11
C TYR A 98 5.52 5.24 -5.71
N ASP A 99 4.47 5.87 -6.22
CA ASP A 99 4.43 7.29 -6.59
C ASP A 99 4.52 8.16 -5.32
N PHE A 100 5.66 8.81 -5.05
CA PHE A 100 5.86 9.62 -3.84
C PHE A 100 5.50 11.10 -4.03
N ASN A 101 5.51 11.60 -5.26
CA ASN A 101 5.19 12.98 -5.59
C ASN A 101 3.73 13.16 -6.02
N ASN A 102 2.97 12.06 -6.11
CA ASN A 102 1.56 12.00 -6.48
C ASN A 102 1.30 12.66 -7.84
N ASP A 103 2.21 12.50 -8.80
CA ASP A 103 2.09 13.09 -10.15
C ASP A 103 1.49 12.11 -11.17
N ASP A 104 1.03 10.94 -10.71
CA ASP A 104 0.52 9.85 -11.53
C ASP A 104 1.57 9.20 -12.44
N PHE A 105 2.86 9.35 -12.10
CA PHE A 105 3.97 8.66 -12.74
C PHE A 105 4.97 8.14 -11.70
N ILE A 106 5.58 6.98 -11.96
CA ILE A 106 6.74 6.53 -11.18
C ILE A 106 8.00 6.96 -11.90
N CYS A 107 8.70 7.93 -11.32
CA CYS A 107 9.95 8.43 -11.84
C CYS A 107 11.15 7.75 -11.14
N LYS A 108 12.35 8.00 -11.68
CA LYS A 108 13.60 7.52 -11.09
C LYS A 108 13.74 7.87 -9.60
N SER A 109 13.35 9.09 -9.21
CA SER A 109 13.38 9.55 -7.82
C SER A 109 12.50 8.71 -6.89
N ASP A 110 11.39 8.19 -7.39
CA ASP A 110 10.43 7.41 -6.61
C ASP A 110 10.91 5.97 -6.45
N LEU A 111 11.51 5.42 -7.51
CA LEU A 111 12.22 4.15 -7.46
C LEU A 111 13.42 4.21 -6.51
N GLU A 112 14.19 5.30 -6.51
CA GLU A 112 15.32 5.49 -5.59
C GLU A 112 14.85 5.47 -4.12
N LYS A 113 13.79 6.23 -3.78
CA LYS A 113 13.18 6.23 -2.44
C LYS A 113 12.67 4.83 -2.06
N THR A 114 12.04 4.14 -2.99
CA THR A 114 11.52 2.79 -2.81
C THR A 114 12.65 1.80 -2.50
N LEU A 115 13.71 1.79 -3.33
CA LEU A 115 14.86 0.91 -3.13
C LEU A 115 15.55 1.18 -1.80
N ASN A 116 15.75 2.44 -1.45
CA ASN A 116 16.33 2.83 -0.16
C ASN A 116 15.51 2.33 1.03
N LYS A 117 14.17 2.35 0.94
CA LYS A 117 13.28 1.78 1.97
C LYS A 117 13.38 0.26 2.05
N LEU A 118 13.51 -0.43 0.92
CA LEU A 118 13.61 -1.89 0.86
C LEU A 118 14.96 -2.41 1.34
N THR A 119 16.05 -1.78 0.92
CA THR A 119 17.42 -2.20 1.23
C THR A 119 17.96 -1.56 2.51
N ARG A 120 17.16 -0.74 3.20
CA ARG A 120 17.57 -0.02 4.42
C ARG A 120 18.84 0.82 4.20
N ASN A 121 18.99 1.38 3.00
CA ASN A 121 20.16 2.13 2.55
C ASN A 121 21.48 1.31 2.55
N GLU A 122 21.40 -0.01 2.36
CA GLU A 122 22.59 -0.86 2.24
C GLU A 122 23.25 -0.80 0.85
N LEU A 123 22.53 -0.30 -0.16
CA LEU A 123 23.06 -0.13 -1.51
C LEU A 123 23.76 1.22 -1.68
N THR A 124 24.78 1.24 -2.51
CA THR A 124 25.44 2.48 -2.95
C THR A 124 24.57 3.26 -3.93
N GLU A 125 24.79 4.58 -4.04
CA GLU A 125 24.06 5.44 -4.99
C GLU A 125 24.18 4.93 -6.44
N ASP A 126 25.35 4.42 -6.84
CA ASP A 126 25.56 3.86 -8.18
C ASP A 126 24.76 2.58 -8.42
N GLU A 127 24.64 1.70 -7.41
CA GLU A 127 23.83 0.48 -7.51
C GLU A 127 22.34 0.81 -7.58
N VAL A 128 21.86 1.73 -6.73
CA VAL A 128 20.47 2.19 -6.77
C VAL A 128 20.16 2.79 -8.14
N ARG A 129 21.04 3.68 -8.63
CA ARG A 129 20.88 4.31 -9.95
C ARG A 129 20.80 3.27 -11.07
N MET A 130 21.68 2.27 -11.06
CA MET A 130 21.72 1.21 -12.07
C MET A 130 20.44 0.36 -12.06
N VAL A 131 19.90 0.06 -10.88
CA VAL A 131 18.64 -0.68 -10.77
C VAL A 131 17.47 0.16 -11.26
N CYS A 132 17.38 1.43 -10.87
CA CYS A 132 16.33 2.32 -11.34
C CYS A 132 16.34 2.46 -12.87
N GLU A 133 17.51 2.67 -13.48
CA GLU A 133 17.65 2.76 -14.94
C GLU A 133 17.16 1.48 -15.64
N LYS A 134 17.57 0.30 -15.15
CA LYS A 134 17.09 -0.97 -15.71
C LYS A 134 15.59 -1.17 -15.57
N VAL A 135 15.01 -0.76 -14.45
CA VAL A 135 13.55 -0.88 -14.24
C VAL A 135 12.80 0.01 -15.21
N ILE A 136 13.23 1.26 -15.39
CA ILE A 136 12.62 2.17 -16.38
C ILE A 136 12.80 1.59 -17.79
N ASP A 137 14.01 1.23 -18.19
CA ASP A 137 14.30 0.70 -19.54
C ASP A 137 13.48 -0.57 -19.88
N GLU A 138 13.15 -1.40 -18.89
CA GLU A 138 12.37 -2.63 -19.10
C GLU A 138 10.85 -2.43 -19.05
N ALA A 139 10.38 -1.46 -18.27
CA ALA A 139 8.96 -1.25 -17.98
C ALA A 139 8.32 -0.13 -18.80
N ASP A 140 9.09 0.88 -19.20
CA ASP A 140 8.64 2.04 -19.98
C ASP A 140 8.34 1.63 -21.43
N LEU A 141 7.05 1.50 -21.78
CA LEU A 141 6.64 1.04 -23.10
C LEU A 141 6.60 2.17 -24.13
N ASP A 142 6.34 3.41 -23.69
CA ASP A 142 6.20 4.58 -24.56
C ASP A 142 7.48 5.43 -24.65
N ASN A 143 8.50 5.08 -23.86
CA ASN A 143 9.83 5.69 -23.79
C ASN A 143 9.79 7.18 -23.39
N ASP A 144 8.86 7.56 -22.52
CA ASP A 144 8.77 8.93 -22.00
C ASP A 144 9.66 9.18 -20.76
N GLY A 145 10.35 8.13 -20.28
CA GLY A 145 11.34 8.18 -19.20
C GLY A 145 10.75 8.05 -17.79
N ARG A 146 9.46 7.72 -17.69
CA ARG A 146 8.72 7.53 -16.43
C ARG A 146 7.70 6.41 -16.65
N LEU A 147 7.18 5.83 -15.58
CA LEU A 147 6.20 4.74 -15.70
C LEU A 147 4.81 5.27 -15.42
N SER A 148 3.93 5.16 -16.42
CA SER A 148 2.50 5.34 -16.21
C SER A 148 1.88 4.15 -15.47
N LEU A 149 0.61 4.28 -15.07
CA LEU A 149 -0.14 3.15 -14.51
C LEU A 149 -0.21 1.97 -15.49
N GLU A 150 -0.33 2.24 -16.80
CA GLU A 150 -0.40 1.20 -17.83
C GLU A 150 0.93 0.44 -17.94
N ASP A 151 2.06 1.15 -17.95
CA ASP A 151 3.41 0.56 -17.93
C ASP A 151 3.61 -0.32 -16.69
N PHE A 152 3.21 0.20 -15.53
CA PHE A 152 3.34 -0.51 -14.26
C PHE A 152 2.46 -1.78 -14.21
N GLN A 153 1.23 -1.72 -14.72
CA GLN A 153 0.37 -2.89 -14.85
C GLN A 153 0.99 -3.94 -15.79
N HIS A 154 1.54 -3.51 -16.92
CA HIS A 154 2.24 -4.40 -17.84
C HIS A 154 3.48 -5.05 -17.19
N MET A 155 4.28 -4.27 -16.46
CA MET A 155 5.43 -4.76 -15.70
C MET A 155 5.02 -5.83 -14.68
N ILE A 156 3.95 -5.59 -13.92
CA ILE A 156 3.41 -6.51 -12.92
C ILE A 156 2.97 -7.84 -13.54
N VAL A 157 2.36 -7.82 -14.73
CA VAL A 157 1.95 -9.05 -15.43
C VAL A 157 3.17 -9.89 -15.82
N ARG A 158 4.29 -9.23 -16.18
CA ARG A 158 5.55 -9.90 -16.55
C ARG A 158 6.33 -10.39 -15.32
N ALA A 159 6.15 -9.75 -14.17
CA ALA A 159 6.81 -10.08 -12.91
C ALA A 159 5.77 -10.44 -11.81
N PRO A 160 5.11 -11.61 -11.90
CA PRO A 160 4.06 -12.00 -10.95
C PRO A 160 4.56 -12.13 -9.49
N ASP A 161 5.86 -12.39 -9.30
CA ASP A 161 6.48 -12.45 -7.98
C ASP A 161 6.42 -11.11 -7.24
N PHE A 162 6.37 -9.98 -7.97
CA PHE A 162 6.26 -8.65 -7.39
C PHE A 162 4.97 -8.50 -6.55
N LEU A 163 3.81 -8.86 -7.11
CA LEU A 163 2.53 -8.84 -6.37
C LEU A 163 2.48 -9.87 -5.24
N SER A 164 3.24 -10.96 -5.34
CA SER A 164 3.29 -11.98 -4.29
C SER A 164 3.96 -11.49 -3.00
N THR A 165 4.59 -10.31 -3.02
CA THR A 165 5.09 -9.63 -1.82
C THR A 165 4.08 -8.64 -1.24
N PHE A 166 3.07 -8.25 -2.00
CA PHE A 166 2.05 -7.26 -1.64
C PHE A 166 0.82 -7.93 -1.01
N HIS A 167 1.03 -8.61 0.11
CA HIS A 167 -0.02 -9.14 0.95
C HIS A 167 0.37 -9.01 2.42
N ILE A 168 -0.61 -8.77 3.29
CA ILE A 168 -0.35 -8.85 4.72
C ILE A 168 -0.18 -10.32 5.07
N ARG A 169 0.99 -10.68 5.62
CA ARG A 169 1.19 -11.97 6.32
C ARG A 169 0.74 -11.78 7.76
N ILE A 170 -0.41 -12.36 8.10
CA ILE A 170 -0.97 -12.36 9.46
C ILE A 170 -0.86 -13.77 10.02
#